data_AF-A0A538AW90-F1
#
_entry.id   AF-A0A538AW90-F1
#
_cell.length_a   1.000
_cell.length_b   1.000
_cell.length_c   1.000
_cell.angle_alpha   90.00
_cell.angle_beta   90.00
_cell.angle_gamma   90.00
#
_symmetry.space_group_name_H-M   'P 1'
#
loop_
_entity.id
_entity.type
_entity.pdbx_description
1 polymer ?
#
loop_
_entity_poly.entity_id
_entity_poly.type
_entity_poly.pdbx_seq_one_letter_code
_entity_poly.pdbx_strand_id
1 'polypeptide(L)'
;MAKWTANDIPDLGGKTAVVTGANSGLGYETAVALARHGAHVVLACRDEGRGTEAIERLRQEAPQASVELSLLDLADLTSVRKFAEAYAGDRDHLDILVNNAGVMALPERRTTADGALPMLYAATAPDVQGGEFFGPSGFMQQRGAPKRVKAAKKAYDTDSARRLWDLSEQLTGVRYQFG
;
A
#
# COMPACT_ATOMS: atom_id res chain seq x y z
N MET A 1 -20.73 -27.52 -5.73
CA MET A 1 -20.77 -26.16 -6.29
C MET A 1 -19.96 -26.17 -7.57
N ALA A 2 -20.44 -25.52 -8.64
CA ALA A 2 -19.63 -25.35 -9.85
C ALA A 2 -18.37 -24.53 -9.53
N LYS A 3 -17.26 -24.79 -10.23
CA LYS A 3 -15.99 -24.08 -10.04
C LYS A 3 -16.08 -22.73 -10.76
N TRP A 4 -15.95 -21.63 -10.01
CA TRP A 4 -15.93 -20.27 -10.55
C TRP A 4 -14.71 -20.03 -11.45
N THR A 5 -14.90 -19.24 -12.51
CA THR A 5 -13.92 -18.83 -13.51
C THR A 5 -14.08 -17.36 -13.87
N ALA A 6 -13.13 -16.77 -14.60
CA ALA A 6 -13.23 -15.39 -15.06
C ALA A 6 -14.43 -15.11 -15.98
N ASN A 7 -15.03 -16.13 -16.59
CA ASN A 7 -16.26 -15.99 -17.40
C ASN A 7 -17.51 -15.79 -16.54
N ASP A 8 -17.42 -16.04 -15.24
CA ASP A 8 -18.50 -15.83 -14.28
C ASP A 8 -18.49 -14.39 -13.71
N ILE A 9 -17.61 -13.51 -14.22
CA ILE A 9 -17.64 -12.07 -13.90
C ILE A 9 -18.89 -11.48 -14.55
N PRO A 10 -19.73 -10.73 -13.81
CA PRO A 10 -20.92 -10.10 -14.37
C PRO A 10 -20.53 -8.98 -15.35
N ASP A 11 -21.50 -8.50 -16.12
CA ASP A 11 -21.33 -7.27 -16.91
C ASP A 11 -20.96 -6.09 -16.01
N LEU A 12 -19.85 -5.44 -16.33
CA LEU A 12 -19.29 -4.28 -15.65
C LEU A 12 -19.44 -3.00 -16.48
N GLY A 13 -20.28 -3.01 -17.53
CA GLY A 13 -20.62 -1.83 -18.31
C GLY A 13 -20.97 -0.63 -17.43
N GLY A 14 -20.33 0.50 -17.71
CA GLY A 14 -20.50 1.74 -16.96
C GLY A 14 -19.76 1.81 -15.62
N LYS A 15 -19.04 0.75 -15.21
CA LYS A 15 -18.22 0.74 -14.00
C LYS A 15 -16.78 1.17 -14.30
N THR A 16 -16.14 1.82 -13.34
CA THR A 16 -14.71 2.14 -13.38
C THR A 16 -13.92 1.33 -12.36
N ALA A 17 -12.81 0.75 -12.80
CA ALA A 17 -11.89 -0.02 -11.97
C ALA A 17 -10.48 0.57 -11.98
N VAL A 18 -9.89 0.79 -10.81
CA VAL A 18 -8.47 1.10 -10.63
C VAL A 18 -7.73 -0.17 -10.24
N VAL A 19 -6.74 -0.56 -11.03
CA VAL A 19 -5.90 -1.72 -10.73
C VAL A 19 -4.45 -1.28 -10.53
N THR A 20 -3.95 -1.44 -9.30
CA THR A 20 -2.57 -1.07 -8.94
C THR A 20 -1.58 -2.15 -9.36
N GLY A 21 -0.42 -1.76 -9.90
CA GLY A 21 0.61 -2.70 -10.37
C GLY A 21 0.14 -3.49 -11.60
N ALA A 22 -0.69 -2.87 -12.44
CA ALA A 22 -1.38 -3.53 -13.53
C ALA A 22 -0.58 -3.66 -14.84
N ASN A 23 0.69 -3.25 -14.84
CA ASN A 23 1.57 -3.37 -16.01
C ASN A 23 2.14 -4.80 -16.21
N SER A 24 1.94 -5.72 -15.26
CA SER A 24 2.40 -7.11 -15.37
C SER A 24 1.71 -8.06 -14.40
N GLY A 25 1.93 -9.36 -14.58
CA GLY A 25 1.49 -10.41 -13.65
C GLY A 25 0.00 -10.41 -13.38
N LEU A 26 -0.39 -10.75 -12.14
CA LEU A 26 -1.80 -10.85 -11.73
C LEU A 26 -2.57 -9.53 -11.90
N GLY A 27 -1.92 -8.38 -11.70
CA GLY A 27 -2.54 -7.07 -11.93
C GLY A 27 -2.93 -6.86 -13.38
N TYR A 28 -2.05 -7.25 -14.31
CA TYR A 28 -2.34 -7.19 -15.74
C TYR A 28 -3.50 -8.11 -16.14
N GLU A 29 -3.45 -9.38 -15.73
CA GLU A 29 -4.52 -10.33 -16.03
C GLU A 29 -5.87 -9.89 -15.45
N THR A 30 -5.84 -9.29 -14.25
CA THR A 30 -7.04 -8.70 -13.63
C THR A 30 -7.57 -7.54 -14.45
N ALA A 31 -6.70 -6.64 -14.91
CA ALA A 31 -7.08 -5.51 -15.76
C ALA A 31 -7.71 -5.98 -17.09
N VAL A 32 -7.12 -6.99 -17.75
CA VAL A 32 -7.67 -7.60 -18.97
C VAL A 32 -9.05 -8.21 -18.70
N ALA A 33 -9.20 -8.98 -17.62
CA ALA A 33 -10.47 -9.62 -17.28
C ALA A 33 -11.58 -8.60 -17.01
N LEU A 34 -11.30 -7.54 -16.25
CA LEU A 34 -12.27 -6.47 -15.98
C LEU A 34 -12.65 -5.71 -17.27
N ALA A 35 -11.66 -5.39 -18.11
CA ALA A 35 -11.89 -4.71 -19.37
C ALA A 35 -12.74 -5.53 -20.35
N ARG A 36 -12.50 -6.85 -20.43
CA ARG A 36 -13.31 -7.78 -21.26
C ARG A 36 -14.78 -7.82 -20.84
N HIS A 37 -15.07 -7.54 -19.57
CA HIS A 37 -16.43 -7.48 -19.03
C HIS A 37 -16.99 -6.05 -19.03
N GLY A 38 -16.39 -5.12 -19.77
CA GLY A 38 -16.97 -3.80 -20.04
C GLY A 38 -16.64 -2.70 -19.04
N ALA A 39 -15.78 -2.96 -18.04
CA ALA A 39 -15.32 -1.92 -17.13
C ALA A 39 -14.38 -0.94 -17.87
N HIS A 40 -14.45 0.35 -17.52
CA HIS A 40 -13.37 1.28 -17.79
C HIS A 40 -12.22 1.02 -16.81
N VAL A 41 -11.06 0.65 -17.31
CA VAL A 41 -9.91 0.27 -16.48
C VAL A 41 -8.87 1.39 -16.45
N VAL A 42 -8.60 1.89 -15.26
CA VAL A 42 -7.44 2.73 -14.96
C VAL A 42 -6.29 1.80 -14.58
N LEU A 43 -5.37 1.61 -15.54
CA LEU A 43 -4.16 0.84 -15.37
C LEU A 43 -3.16 1.69 -14.58
N ALA A 44 -3.03 1.44 -13.27
CA ALA A 44 -2.19 2.24 -12.39
C ALA A 44 -0.83 1.56 -12.15
N CYS A 45 0.26 2.23 -12.52
CA CYS A 45 1.62 1.76 -12.27
C CYS A 45 2.64 2.90 -12.18
N ARG A 46 3.82 2.61 -11.64
CA ARG A 46 4.87 3.63 -11.44
C ARG A 46 5.67 3.98 -12.70
N ASP A 47 5.67 3.09 -13.70
CA ASP A 47 6.53 3.19 -14.88
C ASP A 47 5.67 3.42 -16.13
N GLU A 48 5.85 4.57 -16.77
CA GLU A 48 5.04 4.99 -17.91
C GLU A 48 5.26 4.11 -19.13
N GLY A 49 6.51 3.75 -19.43
CA GLY A 49 6.86 2.93 -20.60
C GLY A 49 6.23 1.55 -20.50
N ARG A 50 6.46 0.86 -19.38
CA ARG A 50 5.85 -0.46 -19.14
C ARG A 50 4.33 -0.40 -19.04
N GLY A 51 3.77 0.69 -18.54
CA GLY A 51 2.33 0.92 -18.51
C GLY A 51 1.73 1.06 -19.91
N THR A 52 2.39 1.81 -20.78
CA THR A 52 1.99 2.01 -22.18
C THR A 52 2.05 0.69 -22.96
N GLU A 53 3.14 -0.06 -22.84
CA GLU A 53 3.27 -1.40 -23.43
C GLU A 53 2.16 -2.35 -22.95
N ALA A 54 1.80 -2.29 -21.67
CA ALA A 54 0.71 -3.08 -21.12
C ALA A 54 -0.66 -2.67 -21.70
N ILE A 55 -0.93 -1.38 -21.89
CA ILE A 55 -2.17 -0.92 -22.54
C ILE A 55 -2.26 -1.42 -23.98
N GLU A 56 -1.16 -1.35 -24.74
CA GLU A 56 -1.14 -1.83 -26.13
C GLU A 56 -1.47 -3.33 -26.20
N ARG A 57 -0.82 -4.12 -25.34
CA ARG A 57 -1.12 -5.56 -25.22
C ARG A 57 -2.57 -5.80 -24.80
N LEU A 58 -3.08 -5.06 -23.81
CA LEU A 58 -4.47 -5.19 -23.34
C LEU A 58 -5.46 -4.89 -24.47
N ARG A 59 -5.21 -3.86 -25.29
CA ARG A 59 -6.05 -3.54 -26.45
C ARG A 59 -6.00 -4.60 -27.54
N GLN A 60 -4.89 -5.30 -27.72
CA GLN A 60 -4.84 -6.47 -28.62
C GLN A 60 -5.69 -7.63 -28.09
N GLU A 61 -5.66 -7.84 -26.78
CA GLU A 61 -6.39 -8.91 -26.09
C GLU A 61 -7.88 -8.63 -25.86
N ALA A 62 -8.26 -7.36 -25.84
CA ALA A 62 -9.61 -6.86 -25.66
C ALA A 62 -9.80 -5.59 -26.52
N PRO A 63 -10.07 -5.72 -27.84
CA PRO A 63 -10.11 -4.60 -28.78
C PRO A 63 -11.15 -3.52 -28.46
N GLN A 64 -12.21 -3.87 -27.71
CA GLN A 64 -13.27 -2.96 -27.28
C GLN A 64 -13.04 -2.40 -25.86
N ALA A 65 -11.89 -2.70 -25.25
CA ALA A 65 -11.59 -2.26 -23.89
C ALA A 65 -11.49 -0.73 -23.80
N SER A 66 -12.19 -0.19 -22.81
CA SER A 66 -11.97 1.17 -22.34
C SER A 66 -10.86 1.14 -21.29
N VAL A 67 -9.68 1.66 -21.62
CA VAL A 67 -8.50 1.62 -20.75
C VAL A 67 -7.69 2.91 -20.87
N GLU A 68 -7.19 3.39 -19.73
CA GLU A 68 -6.26 4.51 -19.62
C GLU A 68 -5.08 4.18 -18.68
N LEU A 69 -3.97 4.89 -18.87
CA LEU A 69 -2.80 4.80 -18.00
C LEU A 69 -2.89 5.90 -16.95
N SER A 70 -2.55 5.57 -15.71
CA SER A 70 -2.34 6.58 -14.69
C SER A 70 -1.10 6.25 -13.84
N LEU A 71 -0.25 7.25 -13.65
CA LEU A 71 0.99 7.07 -12.91
C LEU A 71 0.71 7.05 -11.40
N LEU A 72 1.15 5.96 -10.77
CA LEU A 72 0.99 5.76 -9.34
C LEU A 72 2.19 4.98 -8.78
N ASP A 73 3.02 5.68 -8.00
CA ASP A 73 4.04 5.06 -7.16
C ASP A 73 3.55 4.98 -5.71
N LEU A 74 3.16 3.79 -5.27
CA LEU A 74 2.73 3.55 -3.89
C LEU A 74 3.85 3.71 -2.86
N ALA A 75 5.10 3.83 -3.31
CA ALA A 75 6.25 4.12 -2.46
C ALA A 75 6.37 5.63 -2.11
N ASP A 76 5.59 6.51 -2.75
CA ASP A 76 5.62 7.96 -2.55
C ASP A 76 4.21 8.50 -2.23
N LEU A 77 4.00 9.00 -1.01
CA LEU A 77 2.69 9.54 -0.62
C LEU A 77 2.30 10.79 -1.40
N THR A 78 3.26 11.52 -1.98
CA THR A 78 2.98 12.63 -2.88
C THR A 78 2.38 12.11 -4.20
N SER A 79 2.93 11.04 -4.77
CA SER A 79 2.37 10.36 -5.94
C SER A 79 0.95 9.87 -5.66
N VAL A 80 0.73 9.21 -4.51
CA VAL A 80 -0.61 8.73 -4.11
C VAL A 80 -1.63 9.86 -4.01
N ARG A 81 -1.26 10.99 -3.39
CA ARG A 81 -2.14 12.16 -3.27
C ARG A 81 -2.46 12.76 -4.64
N LYS A 82 -1.45 12.98 -5.48
CA LYS A 82 -1.64 13.49 -6.85
C LYS A 82 -2.56 12.62 -7.67
N PHE A 83 -2.39 11.29 -7.60
CA PHE A 83 -3.29 10.34 -8.26
C PHE A 83 -4.73 10.49 -7.76
N ALA A 84 -4.92 10.52 -6.43
CA ALA A 84 -6.25 10.63 -5.84
C ALA A 84 -6.94 11.97 -6.17
N GLU A 85 -6.19 13.06 -6.16
CA GLU A 85 -6.68 14.40 -6.53
C GLU A 85 -7.06 14.47 -8.01
N ALA A 86 -6.21 13.97 -8.91
CA ALA A 86 -6.53 13.90 -10.34
C ALA A 86 -7.76 13.02 -10.60
N TYR A 87 -7.83 11.85 -9.96
CA TYR A 87 -8.98 10.96 -10.11
C TYR A 87 -10.27 11.62 -9.63
N ALA A 88 -10.27 12.25 -8.45
CA ALA A 88 -11.45 12.93 -7.89
C ALA A 88 -11.83 14.22 -8.64
N GLY A 89 -10.88 14.85 -9.34
CA GLY A 89 -11.14 16.02 -10.19
C GLY A 89 -11.89 15.67 -11.48
N ASP A 90 -11.63 14.48 -12.02
CA ASP A 90 -12.20 14.02 -13.29
C ASP A 90 -13.44 13.11 -13.11
N ARG A 91 -13.62 12.54 -11.91
CA ARG A 91 -14.60 11.46 -11.66
C ARG A 91 -15.24 11.57 -10.27
N ASP A 92 -16.55 11.38 -10.24
CA ASP A 92 -17.35 11.50 -9.02
C ASP A 92 -17.35 10.22 -8.14
N HIS A 93 -16.94 9.07 -8.68
CA HIS A 93 -16.94 7.80 -7.94
C HIS A 93 -15.92 6.79 -8.49
N LEU A 94 -15.60 5.79 -7.65
CA LEU A 94 -14.79 4.62 -7.98
C LEU A 94 -15.59 3.36 -7.60
N ASP A 95 -15.87 2.48 -8.56
CA ASP A 95 -16.63 1.25 -8.30
C ASP A 95 -15.74 0.13 -7.74
N ILE A 96 -14.54 -0.03 -8.31
CA ILE A 96 -13.65 -1.17 -8.02
C ILE A 96 -12.23 -0.67 -7.79
N LEU A 97 -11.68 -0.97 -6.62
CA LEU A 97 -10.26 -0.79 -6.32
C LEU A 97 -9.57 -2.14 -6.11
N VAL A 98 -8.59 -2.45 -6.96
CA VAL A 98 -7.76 -3.65 -6.81
C VAL A 98 -6.39 -3.25 -6.26
N ASN A 99 -6.21 -3.51 -4.97
CA ASN A 99 -4.94 -3.34 -4.25
C ASN A 99 -4.00 -4.53 -4.54
N ASN A 100 -3.57 -4.65 -5.79
CA ASN A 100 -2.71 -5.74 -6.26
C ASN A 100 -1.22 -5.43 -6.15
N ALA A 101 -0.80 -4.17 -6.29
CA ALA A 101 0.61 -3.83 -6.31
C ALA A 101 1.34 -4.35 -5.06
N GLY A 102 2.37 -5.16 -5.29
CA GLY A 102 3.18 -5.78 -4.25
C GLY A 102 4.53 -6.21 -4.80
N VAL A 103 5.51 -6.33 -3.92
CA VAL A 103 6.86 -6.78 -4.25
C VAL A 103 7.30 -7.85 -3.26
N MET A 104 8.05 -8.85 -3.74
CA MET A 104 8.67 -9.88 -2.92
C MET A 104 10.06 -10.17 -3.48
N ALA A 105 11.01 -10.51 -2.60
CA ALA A 105 12.36 -10.98 -2.97
C ALA A 105 13.08 -10.07 -4.00
N LEU A 106 13.00 -8.74 -3.83
CA LEU A 106 13.74 -7.81 -4.67
C LEU A 106 15.26 -7.94 -4.41
N PRO A 107 16.12 -7.96 -5.45
CA PRO A 107 17.58 -7.93 -5.28
C PRO A 107 18.06 -6.74 -4.47
N GLU A 108 17.37 -5.60 -4.63
CA GLU A 108 17.57 -4.39 -3.87
C GLU A 108 16.25 -3.97 -3.21
N ARG A 109 16.25 -3.91 -1.87
CA ARG A 109 15.11 -3.36 -1.12
C ARG A 109 15.22 -1.84 -1.11
N ARG A 110 14.28 -1.17 -1.77
CA ARG A 110 14.11 0.28 -1.65
C ARG A 110 13.23 0.61 -0.45
N THR A 111 13.59 1.66 0.28
CA THR A 111 12.80 2.18 1.40
C THR A 111 12.13 3.49 0.97
N THR A 112 10.95 3.74 1.53
CA THR A 112 10.22 4.98 1.33
C THR A 112 10.62 5.96 2.42
N ALA A 113 10.96 7.20 2.06
CA ALA A 113 11.31 8.22 3.06
C ALA A 113 10.17 8.41 4.08
N ASP A 114 8.93 8.52 3.60
CA ASP A 114 7.74 8.66 4.44
C ASP A 114 7.54 7.48 5.40
N GLY A 115 7.76 6.26 4.94
CA GLY A 115 7.65 5.06 5.76
C GLY A 115 8.73 4.93 6.85
N ALA A 116 9.85 5.66 6.74
CA ALA A 116 10.88 5.71 7.77
C ALA A 116 10.62 6.79 8.83
N LEU A 117 9.77 7.79 8.53
CA LEU A 117 9.52 8.94 9.41
C LEU A 117 9.11 8.57 10.83
N PRO A 118 8.23 7.57 11.09
CA PRO A 118 7.86 7.23 12.47
C PRO A 118 9.04 6.73 13.31
N MET A 119 9.88 5.88 12.74
CA MET A 119 11.06 5.36 13.44
C MET A 119 12.11 6.45 13.65
N LEU A 120 12.35 7.29 12.64
CA LEU A 120 13.29 8.40 12.77
C LEU A 120 12.84 9.40 13.83
N TYR A 121 11.55 9.79 13.81
CA TYR A 121 10.98 10.67 14.82
C TYR A 121 11.18 10.10 16.22
N ALA A 122 10.77 8.84 16.45
CA ALA A 122 10.92 8.20 17.76
C ALA A 122 12.37 8.04 18.22
N ALA A 123 13.33 7.95 17.29
CA ALA A 123 14.74 7.77 17.63
C ALA A 123 15.50 9.09 17.85
N THR A 124 15.12 10.18 17.17
CA THR A 124 15.96 11.38 17.09
C THR A 124 15.27 12.68 17.47
N ALA A 125 13.95 12.70 17.60
CA ALA A 125 13.25 13.96 17.87
C ALA A 125 13.53 14.41 19.32
N PRO A 126 13.92 15.68 19.53
CA PRO A 126 14.41 16.17 20.83
C PRO A 126 13.31 16.21 21.90
N ASP A 127 12.04 16.16 21.49
CA ASP A 127 10.86 16.12 22.34
C ASP A 127 10.44 14.70 22.73
N VAL A 128 11.14 13.65 22.26
CA VAL A 128 10.84 12.25 22.57
C VAL A 128 11.50 11.83 23.88
N GLN A 129 10.71 11.22 24.76
CA GLN A 129 11.18 10.60 26.00
C GLN A 129 11.08 9.07 25.92
N GLY A 130 12.00 8.37 26.60
CA GLY A 130 11.96 6.92 26.70
C GLY A 130 10.63 6.42 27.26
N GLY A 131 10.05 5.39 26.64
CA GLY A 131 8.76 4.81 27.03
C GLY A 131 7.53 5.48 26.38
N GLU A 132 7.73 6.50 25.53
CA GLU A 132 6.65 7.08 24.74
C GLU A 132 6.30 6.22 23.51
N PHE A 133 5.06 6.35 23.05
CA PHE A 133 4.54 5.60 21.91
C PHE A 133 4.04 6.57 20.83
N PHE A 134 4.47 6.33 19.59
CA PHE A 134 4.16 7.16 18.44
C PHE A 134 3.42 6.35 17.40
N GLY A 135 2.32 6.90 16.90
CA GLY A 135 1.50 6.31 15.84
C GLY A 135 1.03 7.38 14.86
N PRO A 136 0.39 6.98 13.76
CA PRO A 136 -0.11 7.92 12.77
C PRO A 136 -1.15 8.89 13.37
N SER A 137 -1.09 10.16 12.97
CA SER A 137 -1.93 11.24 13.54
C SER A 137 -3.40 11.22 13.11
N GLY A 138 -3.76 10.43 12.09
CA GLY A 138 -5.08 10.36 11.50
C GLY A 138 -6.08 9.53 12.30
N PHE A 139 -7.30 9.46 11.77
CA PHE A 139 -8.42 8.74 12.38
C PHE A 139 -8.04 7.30 12.74
N MET A 140 -8.29 6.92 14.00
CA MET A 140 -7.94 5.61 14.56
C MET A 140 -6.49 5.16 14.30
N GLN A 141 -5.54 6.11 14.17
CA GLN A 141 -4.12 5.82 13.92
C GLN A 141 -3.86 5.10 12.59
N GLN A 142 -4.74 5.22 11.59
CA GLN A 142 -4.59 4.50 10.31
C GLN A 142 -3.61 5.14 9.32
N ARG A 143 -3.42 6.47 9.37
CA ARG A 143 -2.59 7.24 8.42
C ARG A 143 -2.13 8.56 9.02
N GLY A 144 -1.19 9.24 8.36
CA GLY A 144 -0.73 10.58 8.75
C GLY A 144 0.66 10.56 9.39
N ALA A 145 1.18 11.77 9.66
CA ALA A 145 2.49 11.95 10.26
C ALA A 145 2.59 11.31 11.65
N PRO A 146 3.80 10.97 12.13
CA PRO A 146 4.01 10.49 13.49
C PRO A 146 3.46 11.50 14.51
N LYS A 147 2.70 11.01 15.48
CA LYS A 147 2.21 11.78 16.64
C LYS A 147 2.27 10.90 17.88
N ARG A 148 2.53 11.51 19.03
CA ARG A 148 2.42 10.82 20.31
C ARG A 148 0.97 10.34 20.53
N VAL A 149 0.82 9.04 20.76
CA VAL A 149 -0.47 8.39 21.06
C VAL A 149 -0.31 7.43 22.25
N LYS A 150 -1.43 6.97 22.81
CA LYS A 150 -1.38 5.98 23.89
C LYS A 150 -1.30 4.57 23.31
N ALA A 151 -0.34 3.78 23.79
CA ALA A 151 -0.28 2.36 23.50
C ALA A 151 -1.44 1.62 24.19
N ALA A 152 -1.63 0.35 23.84
CA ALA A 152 -2.53 -0.52 24.58
C ALA A 152 -2.13 -0.59 26.07
N LYS A 153 -3.11 -0.65 26.99
CA LYS A 153 -2.84 -0.67 28.44
C LYS A 153 -1.80 -1.72 28.86
N LYS A 154 -1.81 -2.89 28.21
CA LYS A 154 -0.87 -3.99 28.45
C LYS A 154 0.59 -3.62 28.16
N ALA A 155 0.86 -2.65 27.29
CA ALA A 155 2.21 -2.18 27.00
C ALA A 155 2.85 -1.43 28.19
N TYR A 156 2.05 -1.03 29.18
CA TYR A 156 2.52 -0.37 30.41
C TYR A 156 2.65 -1.34 31.60
N ASP A 157 2.54 -2.65 31.38
CA ASP A 157 2.78 -3.65 32.43
C ASP A 157 4.28 -3.81 32.67
N THR A 158 4.74 -3.20 33.76
CA THR A 158 6.16 -3.16 34.14
C THR A 158 6.72 -4.52 34.52
N ASP A 159 5.89 -5.44 35.03
CA ASP A 159 6.35 -6.78 35.41
C ASP A 159 6.65 -7.61 34.16
N SER A 160 5.75 -7.55 33.18
CA SER A 160 5.98 -8.16 31.87
C SER A 160 7.18 -7.53 31.16
N ALA A 161 7.31 -6.20 31.18
CA ALA A 161 8.44 -5.50 30.57
C ALA A 161 9.79 -5.92 31.18
N ARG A 162 9.89 -6.00 32.52
CA ARG A 162 11.10 -6.46 33.21
C ARG A 162 11.46 -7.89 32.84
N ARG A 163 10.50 -8.80 32.88
CA ARG A 163 10.73 -10.22 32.52
C ARG A 163 11.21 -10.37 31.08
N LEU A 164 10.62 -9.62 30.14
CA LEU A 164 11.03 -9.63 28.74
C LEU A 164 12.45 -9.08 28.57
N TRP A 165 12.82 -8.04 29.33
CA TRP A 165 14.16 -7.48 29.32
C TRP A 165 15.20 -8.47 29.83
N ASP A 166 14.97 -9.03 31.03
CA ASP A 166 15.87 -10.00 31.67
C ASP A 166 16.11 -11.22 30.77
N LEU A 167 15.04 -11.73 30.15
CA LEU A 167 15.10 -12.85 29.21
C LEU A 167 15.91 -12.48 27.95
N SER A 168 15.73 -11.25 27.44
CA SER A 168 16.45 -10.78 26.26
C SER A 168 17.97 -10.69 26.53
N GLU A 169 18.37 -10.16 27.68
CA GLU A 169 19.77 -10.14 28.10
C GLU A 169 20.34 -11.56 28.31
N GLN A 170 19.56 -12.47 28.91
CA GLN A 170 19.96 -13.86 29.10
C GLN A 170 20.17 -14.58 27.76
N LEU A 171 19.25 -14.42 26.80
CA LEU A 171 19.31 -15.10 25.51
C LEU A 171 20.40 -14.55 24.59
N THR A 172 20.67 -13.24 24.68
CA THR A 172 21.69 -12.58 23.84
C THR A 172 23.08 -12.58 24.46
N GLY A 173 23.20 -12.78 25.77
CA GLY A 173 24.45 -12.62 26.52
C GLY A 173 24.90 -11.16 26.66
N VAL A 174 24.10 -10.19 26.20
CA VAL A 174 24.39 -8.76 26.30
C VAL A 174 23.76 -8.21 27.58
N ARG A 175 24.51 -7.39 28.33
CA ARG A 175 24.02 -6.69 29.52
C ARG A 175 24.09 -5.19 29.32
N TYR A 176 23.03 -4.50 29.69
CA TYR A 176 22.98 -3.04 29.64
C TYR A 176 23.03 -2.47 31.05
N GLN A 177 24.01 -1.60 31.31
CA GLN A 177 24.05 -0.81 32.53
C GLN A 177 23.36 0.53 32.25
N PHE A 178 22.10 0.62 32.65
CA PHE A 178 21.41 1.90 32.69
C PHE A 178 21.80 2.60 34.00
N GLY A 179 22.37 3.81 33.89
CA GLY A 179 22.74 4.66 35.02
C GLY A 179 21.55 5.39 35.64
#